data_AF-A0AA94XWB7-F1
#
_entry.id   AF-A0AA94XWB7-F1
#
_cell.length_a   1.000
_cell.length_b   1.000
_cell.length_c   1.000
_cell.angle_alpha   90.00
_cell.angle_beta   90.00
_cell.angle_gamma   90.00
#
_symmetry.space_group_name_H-M   'P 1'
#
loop_
_entity.id
_entity.type
_entity.pdbx_description
1 polymer ?
#
loop_
_entity_poly.entity_id
_entity_poly.type
_entity_poly.pdbx_seq_one_letter_code
_entity_poly.pdbx_strand_id
1 'polypeptide(L)'
;MTKRLVFWALPLATSLALAGCSAGSSDQVPNSSESTSPSDQQGNADEPATGKTLDAAQVENIASKLLEGDPAVQVIGNEQMQPQLSAAKNAKVPDGIKPEKCAELNAKYTVTDLTGSVAATSTSSSEQMGKVVQIFSLTDEATRKNVHDALALDDLEDCETVTIEQGGQEVKAQRQILPLAVKAERSLSMSTIMDAGGGQTLSSVAVQALEGNNFVLVTLQTGSMQPAELATQAVELADQAFDEIKAAQ
;
A
#
# COMPACT_ATOMS: atom_id res chain seq x y z
N MET A 1 -10.74 -31.37 -38.39
CA MET A 1 -10.22 -32.66 -37.91
C MET A 1 -10.08 -32.58 -36.41
N THR A 2 -10.99 -33.26 -35.71
CA THR A 2 -11.13 -33.26 -34.25
C THR A 2 -10.28 -34.39 -33.69
N LYS A 3 -9.39 -34.12 -32.73
CA LYS A 3 -8.78 -35.18 -31.90
C LYS A 3 -8.91 -34.82 -30.43
N ARG A 4 -9.92 -35.43 -29.82
CA ARG A 4 -10.06 -35.65 -28.38
C ARG A 4 -8.94 -36.57 -27.91
N LEU A 5 -8.34 -36.28 -26.77
CA LEU A 5 -7.72 -37.26 -25.90
C LEU A 5 -8.23 -37.02 -24.48
N VAL A 6 -9.17 -37.90 -24.10
CA VAL A 6 -9.63 -38.19 -22.75
C VAL A 6 -8.63 -39.16 -22.15
N PHE A 7 -8.20 -38.96 -20.90
CA PHE A 7 -7.67 -39.91 -19.90
C PHE A 7 -7.06 -39.00 -18.80
N TRP A 8 -7.35 -39.06 -17.51
CA TRP A 8 -7.78 -40.16 -16.64
C TRP A 8 -8.23 -39.55 -15.29
N ALA A 9 -9.22 -40.14 -14.65
CA ALA A 9 -9.62 -39.83 -13.27
C ALA A 9 -8.96 -40.83 -12.30
N LEU A 10 -8.52 -40.39 -11.13
CA LEU A 10 -9.07 -40.82 -9.82
C LEU A 10 -8.35 -40.11 -8.63
N PRO A 11 -9.03 -39.98 -7.48
CA PRO A 11 -8.61 -39.17 -6.32
C PRO A 11 -7.92 -39.99 -5.22
N LEU A 12 -7.14 -39.34 -4.36
CA LEU A 12 -6.79 -39.89 -3.04
C LEU A 12 -6.88 -38.80 -1.97
N ALA A 13 -7.92 -38.92 -1.16
CA ALA A 13 -8.02 -38.31 0.15
C ALA A 13 -7.10 -39.06 1.13
N THR A 14 -6.47 -38.34 2.06
CA THR A 14 -6.14 -38.86 3.40
C THR A 14 -5.96 -37.69 4.34
N SER A 15 -7.03 -37.40 5.07
CA SER A 15 -7.04 -36.62 6.29
C SER A 15 -6.30 -37.40 7.38
N LEU A 16 -5.33 -36.74 8.02
CA LEU A 16 -4.78 -37.14 9.31
C LEU A 16 -4.94 -35.97 10.27
N ALA A 17 -5.99 -36.05 11.07
CA ALA A 17 -6.18 -35.25 12.26
C ALA A 17 -5.17 -35.71 13.31
N LEU A 18 -4.31 -34.81 13.80
CA LEU A 18 -3.63 -34.98 15.08
C LEU A 18 -4.41 -34.20 16.14
N ALA A 19 -5.23 -34.94 16.88
CA ALA A 19 -5.63 -34.56 18.22
C ALA A 19 -4.52 -34.97 19.20
N GLY A 20 -4.22 -34.13 20.20
CA GLY A 20 -3.63 -34.64 21.44
C GLY A 20 -2.82 -33.67 22.30
N CYS A 21 -3.40 -33.33 23.47
CA CYS A 21 -2.79 -33.00 24.76
C CYS A 21 -2.25 -31.56 24.97
N SER A 22 -2.49 -30.87 26.09
CA SER A 22 -3.20 -31.19 27.34
C SER A 22 -3.30 -29.95 28.25
N ALA A 23 -4.45 -29.83 28.92
CA ALA A 23 -4.71 -29.40 30.31
C ALA A 23 -4.01 -28.17 30.95
N GLY A 24 -4.84 -27.27 31.51
CA GLY A 24 -4.49 -26.33 32.57
C GLY A 24 -5.72 -25.55 33.05
N SER A 25 -6.14 -25.78 34.29
CA SER A 25 -7.44 -25.42 34.89
C SER A 25 -7.68 -23.94 35.21
N SER A 26 -8.98 -23.67 35.37
CA SER A 26 -9.72 -22.50 35.86
C SER A 26 -9.08 -21.64 36.97
N ASP A 27 -9.38 -20.34 36.94
CA ASP A 27 -10.16 -19.70 38.02
C ASP A 27 -10.75 -18.35 37.61
N GLN A 28 -11.89 -18.01 38.22
CA GLN A 28 -12.79 -16.91 37.88
C GLN A 28 -12.89 -15.93 39.08
N VAL A 29 -12.50 -14.65 38.85
CA VAL A 29 -13.14 -13.36 39.31
C VAL A 29 -13.13 -13.07 40.85
N PRO A 30 -12.87 -11.83 41.37
CA PRO A 30 -13.63 -10.60 41.05
C PRO A 30 -12.97 -9.19 41.12
N ASN A 31 -13.55 -8.29 40.31
CA ASN A 31 -14.05 -6.91 40.56
C ASN A 31 -13.35 -5.97 41.58
N SER A 32 -13.02 -4.74 41.16
CA SER A 32 -13.59 -3.45 41.63
C SER A 32 -12.65 -2.23 41.46
N SER A 33 -13.17 -1.24 40.74
CA SER A 33 -13.14 0.24 40.86
C SER A 33 -12.00 1.07 41.49
N GLU A 34 -11.61 2.10 40.70
CA GLU A 34 -11.41 3.54 41.00
C GLU A 34 -10.27 4.05 41.92
N SER A 35 -9.39 4.91 41.39
CA SER A 35 -9.42 6.39 41.55
C SER A 35 -8.07 7.09 41.19
N THR A 36 -8.22 8.15 40.40
CA THR A 36 -7.46 9.40 40.14
C THR A 36 -6.60 9.98 41.30
N SER A 37 -5.54 10.80 41.19
CA SER A 37 -4.91 11.73 40.20
C SER A 37 -3.45 12.09 40.70
N PRO A 38 -2.82 13.24 40.35
CA PRO A 38 -2.01 13.55 39.16
C PRO A 38 -0.54 13.94 39.50
N SER A 39 0.36 14.01 38.52
CA SER A 39 1.49 15.00 38.46
C SER A 39 2.24 14.92 37.13
N ASP A 40 2.38 16.09 36.50
CA ASP A 40 3.07 16.38 35.24
C ASP A 40 4.58 16.10 35.27
N GLN A 41 5.15 15.64 34.15
CA GLN A 41 6.27 16.28 33.45
C GLN A 41 6.70 15.51 32.19
N GLN A 42 6.21 15.99 31.05
CA GLN A 42 6.98 16.40 29.87
C GLN A 42 8.19 15.53 29.43
N GLY A 43 7.92 14.61 28.52
CA GLY A 43 8.87 14.05 27.55
C GLY A 43 8.06 13.64 26.33
N ASN A 44 8.53 13.99 25.12
CA ASN A 44 7.90 13.70 23.82
C ASN A 44 7.02 12.45 23.85
N ALA A 45 5.70 12.64 23.98
CA ALA A 45 4.75 11.59 23.76
C ALA A 45 4.41 11.65 22.28
N ASP A 46 4.86 10.63 21.53
CA ASP A 46 4.16 10.21 20.33
C ASP A 46 2.67 10.20 20.66
N GLU A 47 1.91 11.08 19.99
CA GLU A 47 0.47 11.15 20.17
C GLU A 47 -0.09 9.76 19.80
N PRO A 48 -0.81 9.08 20.71
CA PRO A 48 -1.33 7.76 20.39
C PRO A 48 -2.31 7.92 19.24
N ALA A 49 -2.02 7.31 18.08
CA ALA A 49 -2.88 7.40 16.91
C ALA A 49 -4.30 6.92 17.26
N THR A 50 -5.23 7.87 17.33
CA THR A 50 -6.64 7.64 17.69
C THR A 50 -7.48 7.15 16.51
N GLY A 51 -6.86 6.72 15.40
CA GLY A 51 -7.58 6.23 14.24
C GLY A 51 -8.22 4.86 14.50
N LYS A 52 -9.53 4.73 14.35
CA LYS A 52 -10.20 3.42 14.41
C LYS A 52 -9.74 2.55 13.25
N THR A 53 -9.20 1.37 13.54
CA THR A 53 -8.86 0.37 12.51
C THR A 53 -10.16 -0.16 11.87
N LEU A 54 -10.15 -0.30 10.55
CA LEU A 54 -11.23 -0.85 9.73
C LEU A 54 -11.07 -2.36 9.59
N ASP A 55 -12.19 -3.08 9.55
CA ASP A 55 -12.20 -4.50 9.22
C ASP A 55 -12.10 -4.75 7.70
N ALA A 56 -11.91 -6.02 7.32
CA ALA A 56 -11.70 -6.39 5.92
C ALA A 56 -12.88 -6.03 5.01
N ALA A 57 -14.11 -6.16 5.50
CA ALA A 57 -15.31 -5.83 4.73
C ALA A 57 -15.43 -4.33 4.52
N GLN A 58 -15.09 -3.53 5.54
CA GLN A 58 -15.06 -2.07 5.43
C GLN A 58 -14.01 -1.61 4.40
N VAL A 59 -12.78 -2.11 4.48
CA VAL A 59 -11.70 -1.73 3.56
C VAL A 59 -12.01 -2.13 2.12
N GLU A 60 -12.54 -3.34 1.90
CA GLU A 60 -12.95 -3.81 0.57
C GLU A 60 -14.12 -3.00 -0.01
N ASN A 61 -15.12 -2.68 0.82
CA ASN A 61 -16.24 -1.83 0.41
C ASN A 61 -15.77 -0.45 -0.01
N ILE A 62 -14.86 0.18 0.74
CA ILE A 62 -14.28 1.47 0.34
C ILE A 62 -13.54 1.35 -1.00
N ALA A 63 -12.67 0.35 -1.16
CA ALA A 63 -11.93 0.13 -2.41
C ALA A 63 -12.86 -0.04 -3.62
N SER A 64 -14.00 -0.71 -3.44
CA SER A 64 -14.99 -0.90 -4.51
C SER A 64 -15.64 0.39 -5.00
N LYS A 65 -15.77 1.40 -4.13
CA LYS A 65 -16.36 2.71 -4.46
C LYS A 65 -15.40 3.65 -5.17
N LEU A 66 -14.10 3.56 -4.87
CA LEU A 66 -13.13 4.59 -5.30
C LEU A 66 -12.94 4.69 -6.81
N LEU A 67 -13.20 3.60 -7.53
CA LEU A 67 -13.18 3.57 -9.00
C LEU A 67 -14.54 3.19 -9.59
N GLU A 68 -15.63 3.33 -8.82
CA GLU A 68 -16.97 2.97 -9.27
C GLU A 68 -17.33 3.67 -10.59
N GLY A 69 -17.97 2.92 -11.50
CA GLY A 69 -18.35 3.40 -12.83
C GLY A 69 -17.30 3.19 -13.92
N ASP A 70 -16.08 2.78 -13.57
CA ASP A 70 -15.09 2.34 -14.56
C ASP A 70 -15.27 0.84 -14.88
N PRO A 71 -15.53 0.48 -16.15
CA PRO A 71 -15.85 -0.91 -16.54
C PRO A 71 -14.65 -1.86 -16.43
N ALA A 72 -13.43 -1.36 -16.25
CA ALA A 72 -12.21 -2.16 -16.16
C ALA A 72 -11.75 -2.39 -14.71
N VAL A 73 -12.59 -2.07 -13.72
CA VAL A 73 -12.22 -2.16 -12.30
C VAL A 73 -12.17 -3.59 -11.80
N GLN A 74 -11.10 -3.87 -11.06
CA GLN A 74 -10.92 -5.08 -10.29
C GLN A 74 -10.62 -4.70 -8.84
N VAL A 75 -11.28 -5.36 -7.91
CA VAL A 75 -11.09 -5.17 -6.47
C VAL A 75 -10.45 -6.44 -5.92
N ILE A 76 -9.37 -6.26 -5.16
CA ILE A 76 -8.65 -7.33 -4.46
C ILE A 76 -8.79 -7.03 -2.97
N GLY A 77 -9.54 -7.88 -2.26
CA GLY A 77 -9.77 -7.77 -0.82
C GLY A 77 -8.61 -8.32 0.02
N ASN A 78 -8.78 -8.24 1.35
CA ASN A 78 -7.72 -8.53 2.31
C ASN A 78 -7.13 -9.95 2.19
N GLU A 79 -7.98 -10.96 2.02
CA GLU A 79 -7.54 -12.37 1.91
C GLU A 79 -6.52 -12.58 0.78
N GLN A 80 -6.74 -11.91 -0.36
CA GLN A 80 -5.85 -12.00 -1.52
C GLN A 80 -4.65 -11.05 -1.42
N MET A 81 -4.79 -9.93 -0.71
CA MET A 81 -3.72 -8.98 -0.46
C MET A 81 -2.66 -9.53 0.50
N GLN A 82 -3.04 -10.24 1.57
CA GLN A 82 -2.09 -10.68 2.61
C GLN A 82 -0.91 -11.52 2.07
N PRO A 83 -1.10 -12.50 1.16
CA PRO A 83 0.00 -13.19 0.51
C PRO A 83 0.92 -12.26 -0.31
N GLN A 84 0.36 -11.24 -0.96
CA GLN A 84 1.13 -10.27 -1.76
C GLN A 84 1.98 -9.37 -0.87
N LEU A 85 1.43 -8.90 0.26
CA LEU A 85 2.17 -8.11 1.25
C LEU A 85 3.29 -8.91 1.89
N SER A 86 3.02 -10.20 2.18
CA SER A 86 4.04 -11.12 2.69
C SER A 86 5.17 -11.34 1.68
N ALA A 87 4.85 -11.42 0.39
CA ALA A 87 5.85 -11.51 -0.66
C ALA A 87 6.65 -10.20 -0.81
N ALA A 88 5.99 -9.04 -0.76
CA ALA A 88 6.60 -7.72 -0.88
C ALA A 88 7.58 -7.43 0.26
N LYS A 89 7.21 -7.75 1.51
CA LYS A 89 8.09 -7.65 2.69
C LYS A 89 9.42 -8.38 2.51
N ASN A 90 9.39 -9.53 1.84
CA ASN A 90 10.55 -10.38 1.62
C ASN A 90 11.25 -10.12 0.27
N ALA A 91 10.73 -9.19 -0.54
CA ALA A 91 11.32 -8.86 -1.82
C ALA A 91 12.66 -8.16 -1.60
N LYS A 92 13.67 -8.59 -2.35
CA LYS A 92 14.95 -7.88 -2.39
C LYS A 92 14.76 -6.59 -3.16
N VAL A 93 15.50 -5.55 -2.75
CA VAL A 93 15.62 -4.31 -3.51
C VAL A 93 16.09 -4.67 -4.93
N PRO A 94 15.48 -4.11 -5.99
CA PRO A 94 15.90 -4.40 -7.35
C PRO A 94 17.39 -4.09 -7.55
N ASP A 95 18.16 -5.09 -7.98
CA ASP A 95 19.53 -4.89 -8.43
C ASP A 95 19.53 -4.07 -9.74
N GLY A 96 20.57 -3.26 -9.97
CA GLY A 96 20.74 -2.53 -11.23
C GLY A 96 20.15 -1.12 -11.29
N ILE A 97 19.74 -0.54 -10.14
CA ILE A 97 19.46 0.90 -10.03
C ILE A 97 20.80 1.65 -9.92
N LYS A 98 21.04 2.59 -10.83
CA LYS A 98 22.19 3.49 -10.83
C LYS A 98 21.74 4.94 -10.65
N PRO A 99 22.42 5.75 -9.83
CA PRO A 99 23.51 5.38 -8.91
C PRO A 99 23.09 4.34 -7.84
N GLU A 100 24.03 3.51 -7.37
CA GLU A 100 23.73 2.41 -6.43
C GLU A 100 23.11 2.91 -5.12
N LYS A 101 23.51 4.11 -4.65
CA LYS A 101 22.91 4.77 -3.48
C LYS A 101 21.39 4.96 -3.63
N CYS A 102 20.89 5.10 -4.86
CA CYS A 102 19.48 5.32 -5.13
C CYS A 102 18.63 4.06 -4.95
N ALA A 103 19.23 2.87 -4.90
CA ALA A 103 18.52 1.64 -4.55
C ALA A 103 18.08 1.65 -3.08
N GLU A 104 18.95 2.11 -2.17
CA GLU A 104 18.63 2.25 -0.75
C GLU A 104 17.56 3.32 -0.54
N LEU A 105 17.67 4.46 -1.22
CA LEU A 105 16.65 5.50 -1.18
C LEU A 105 15.30 4.98 -1.70
N ASN A 106 15.32 4.20 -2.79
CA ASN A 106 14.13 3.57 -3.33
C ASN A 106 13.46 2.63 -2.32
N ALA A 107 14.26 1.87 -1.56
CA ALA A 107 13.78 1.00 -0.51
C ALA A 107 13.18 1.78 0.68
N LYS A 108 13.73 2.96 1.02
CA LYS A 108 13.22 3.80 2.11
C LYS A 108 11.80 4.31 1.86
N TYR A 109 11.51 4.80 0.65
CA TYR A 109 10.17 5.35 0.36
C TYR A 109 9.16 4.30 -0.12
N THR A 110 9.61 3.16 -0.61
CA THR A 110 8.74 2.03 -0.95
C THR A 110 8.42 1.30 0.33
N VAL A 111 7.29 1.59 0.97
CA VAL A 111 6.88 0.88 2.19
C VAL A 111 6.57 -0.58 1.86
N THR A 112 7.54 -1.47 2.08
CA THR A 112 7.42 -2.89 1.68
C THR A 112 6.83 -3.78 2.77
N ASP A 113 6.99 -3.43 4.05
CA ASP A 113 6.37 -4.16 5.15
C ASP A 113 5.06 -3.51 5.57
N LEU A 114 3.98 -3.93 4.91
CA LEU A 114 2.60 -3.57 5.23
C LEU A 114 1.81 -4.77 5.76
N THR A 115 2.50 -5.83 6.20
CA THR A 115 1.85 -7.08 6.67
C THR A 115 1.02 -6.88 7.94
N GLY A 116 1.34 -5.84 8.72
CA GLY A 116 0.55 -5.37 9.86
C GLY A 116 -0.63 -4.49 9.46
N SER A 117 -1.45 -4.94 8.51
CA SER A 117 -2.62 -4.19 8.07
C SER A 117 -3.77 -5.09 7.61
N VAL A 118 -4.97 -4.54 7.61
CA VAL A 118 -6.09 -4.99 6.78
C VAL A 118 -6.07 -4.18 5.48
N ALA A 119 -6.06 -4.84 4.33
CA ALA A 119 -5.82 -4.16 3.06
C ALA A 119 -6.88 -4.48 1.99
N ALA A 120 -7.12 -3.54 1.08
CA ALA A 120 -7.76 -3.81 -0.20
C ALA A 120 -7.18 -2.90 -1.29
N THR A 121 -7.24 -3.37 -2.52
CA THR A 121 -6.81 -2.62 -3.70
C THR A 121 -7.93 -2.55 -4.72
N SER A 122 -8.11 -1.37 -5.32
CA SER A 122 -8.93 -1.16 -6.51
C SER A 122 -8.01 -0.80 -7.66
N THR A 123 -8.09 -1.54 -8.76
CA THR A 123 -7.30 -1.27 -9.97
C THR A 123 -8.21 -1.08 -11.16
N SER A 124 -7.92 -0.09 -12.00
CA SER A 124 -8.47 0.02 -13.35
C SER A 124 -7.32 0.14 -14.34
N SER A 125 -7.39 -0.59 -15.45
CA SER A 125 -6.42 -0.47 -16.54
C SER A 125 -7.18 -0.31 -17.85
N SER A 126 -7.16 0.91 -18.38
CA SER A 126 -7.66 1.23 -19.72
C SER A 126 -6.50 1.53 -20.67
N GLU A 127 -6.78 1.68 -21.97
CA GLU A 127 -5.77 2.13 -22.95
C GLU A 127 -5.22 3.55 -22.65
N GLN A 128 -5.93 4.34 -21.85
CA GLN A 128 -5.60 5.75 -21.60
C GLN A 128 -4.84 5.96 -20.28
N MET A 129 -5.17 5.19 -19.25
CA MET A 129 -4.62 5.36 -17.90
C MET A 129 -4.75 4.06 -17.09
N GLY A 130 -3.69 3.74 -16.38
CA GLY A 130 -3.69 2.79 -15.27
C GLY A 130 -3.92 3.53 -13.95
N LYS A 131 -4.82 3.01 -13.14
CA LYS A 131 -5.17 3.52 -11.81
C LYS A 131 -5.05 2.39 -10.80
N VAL A 132 -4.36 2.63 -9.71
CA VAL A 132 -4.28 1.71 -8.57
C VAL A 132 -4.53 2.53 -7.32
N VAL A 133 -5.52 2.15 -6.52
CA VAL A 133 -5.80 2.75 -5.22
C VAL A 133 -5.77 1.65 -4.18
N GLN A 134 -4.85 1.76 -3.23
CA GLN A 134 -4.66 0.78 -2.16
C GLN A 134 -4.99 1.44 -0.83
N ILE A 135 -5.75 0.73 -0.02
CA ILE A 135 -6.15 1.17 1.31
C ILE A 135 -5.62 0.16 2.29
N PHE A 136 -4.94 0.66 3.32
CA PHE A 136 -4.39 -0.13 4.40
C PHE A 136 -4.90 0.45 5.72
N SER A 137 -5.64 -0.35 6.48
CA SER A 137 -5.91 -0.05 7.88
C SER A 137 -4.88 -0.75 8.74
N LEU A 138 -3.93 0.02 9.26
CA LEU A 138 -2.77 -0.45 9.99
C LEU A 138 -3.21 -0.97 11.36
N THR A 139 -2.75 -2.18 11.70
CA THR A 139 -3.18 -2.91 12.90
C THR A 139 -2.15 -2.88 14.01
N ASP A 140 -0.92 -2.43 13.72
CA ASP A 140 0.15 -2.33 14.70
C ASP A 140 1.02 -1.07 14.54
N GLU A 141 1.65 -0.70 15.65
CA GLU A 141 2.49 0.46 15.81
C GLU A 141 3.75 0.42 14.92
N ALA A 142 4.33 -0.77 14.73
CA ALA A 142 5.57 -0.92 13.98
C ALA A 142 5.35 -0.61 12.49
N THR A 143 4.27 -1.13 11.92
CA THR A 143 3.86 -0.86 10.55
C THR A 143 3.50 0.61 10.37
N ARG A 144 2.74 1.20 11.31
CA ARG A 144 2.42 2.64 11.29
C ARG A 144 3.67 3.50 11.33
N LYS A 145 4.61 3.19 12.20
CA LYS A 145 5.89 3.91 12.30
C LYS A 145 6.70 3.79 11.02
N ASN A 146 6.78 2.60 10.41
CA ASN A 146 7.49 2.40 9.15
C ASN A 146 6.89 3.26 8.02
N VAL A 147 5.56 3.29 7.89
CA VAL A 147 4.87 4.18 6.94
C VAL A 147 5.20 5.63 7.26
N HIS A 148 5.02 6.05 8.50
CA HIS A 148 5.27 7.43 8.93
C HIS A 148 6.70 7.89 8.60
N ASP A 149 7.70 7.06 8.85
CA ASP A 149 9.10 7.37 8.57
C ASP A 149 9.39 7.40 7.05
N ALA A 150 8.76 6.54 6.25
CA ALA A 150 8.89 6.57 4.78
C ALA A 150 8.29 7.85 4.17
N LEU A 151 7.19 8.35 4.73
CA LEU A 151 6.56 9.61 4.34
C LEU A 151 7.35 10.85 4.80
N ALA A 152 8.49 10.67 5.49
CA ALA A 152 9.37 11.76 5.90
C ALA A 152 10.33 12.22 4.81
N LEU A 153 10.42 11.50 3.70
CA LEU A 153 11.35 11.82 2.63
C LEU A 153 10.99 13.16 1.98
N ASP A 154 11.89 14.14 2.09
CA ASP A 154 11.73 15.49 1.56
C ASP A 154 12.76 15.85 0.48
N ASP A 155 13.82 15.05 0.34
CA ASP A 155 14.87 15.19 -0.67
C ASP A 155 15.17 13.84 -1.36
N LEU A 156 15.63 13.90 -2.61
CA LEU A 156 16.02 12.73 -3.39
C LEU A 156 17.54 12.43 -3.34
N GLU A 157 18.35 13.19 -2.61
CA GLU A 157 19.78 12.91 -2.41
C GLU A 157 20.55 12.65 -3.75
N ASP A 158 20.29 13.45 -4.78
CA ASP A 158 20.77 13.30 -6.18
C ASP A 158 20.19 12.10 -6.99
N CYS A 159 19.06 11.54 -6.55
CA CYS A 159 18.37 10.42 -7.21
C CYS A 159 17.15 10.86 -8.03
N GLU A 160 17.10 12.13 -8.46
CA GLU A 160 16.08 12.66 -9.37
C GLU A 160 16.18 12.03 -10.75
N THR A 161 17.34 11.51 -11.13
CA THR A 161 17.49 10.71 -12.35
C THR A 161 18.18 9.40 -12.01
N VAL A 162 17.48 8.30 -12.28
CA VAL A 162 18.02 6.95 -12.09
C VAL A 162 17.97 6.18 -13.41
N THR A 163 18.94 5.30 -13.58
CA THR A 163 18.90 4.26 -14.62
C THR A 163 18.56 2.95 -13.94
N ILE A 164 17.58 2.23 -14.48
CA ILE A 164 17.12 0.94 -14.00
C ILE A 164 17.45 -0.10 -15.07
N GLU A 165 18.24 -1.11 -14.72
CA GLU A 165 18.48 -2.24 -15.62
C GLU A 165 17.32 -3.23 -15.52
N GLN A 166 16.54 -3.37 -16.60
CA GLN A 166 15.40 -4.30 -16.66
C GLN A 166 15.49 -5.14 -17.93
N GLY A 167 15.58 -6.47 -17.77
CA GLY A 167 15.63 -7.40 -18.92
C GLY A 167 16.84 -7.18 -19.85
N GLY A 168 17.96 -6.67 -19.32
CA GLY A 168 19.16 -6.34 -20.10
C GLY A 168 19.10 -5.01 -20.85
N GLN A 169 18.10 -4.18 -20.59
CA GLN A 169 17.96 -2.83 -21.12
C GLN A 169 18.06 -1.79 -20.00
N GLU A 170 18.70 -0.67 -20.28
CA GLU A 170 18.76 0.47 -19.37
C GLU A 170 17.56 1.39 -19.62
N VAL A 171 16.69 1.52 -18.62
CA VAL A 171 15.54 2.43 -18.62
C VAL A 171 15.87 3.63 -17.75
N LYS A 172 15.77 4.83 -18.31
CA LYS A 172 15.94 6.07 -17.53
C LYS A 172 14.61 6.50 -16.93
N ALA A 173 14.63 6.82 -15.65
CA ALA A 173 13.51 7.38 -14.91
C ALA A 173 13.91 8.72 -14.29
N GLN A 174 13.08 9.74 -14.50
CA GLN A 174 13.17 11.02 -13.80
C GLN A 174 12.15 11.04 -12.69
N ARG A 175 12.53 11.50 -11.50
CA ARG A 175 11.72 11.51 -10.29
C ARG A 175 11.69 12.91 -9.70
N GLN A 176 10.55 13.28 -9.14
CA GLN A 176 10.39 14.56 -8.46
C GLN A 176 9.37 14.42 -7.34
N ILE A 177 9.76 14.81 -6.12
CA ILE A 177 8.85 14.99 -5.01
C ILE A 177 7.94 16.18 -5.33
N LEU A 178 6.64 15.97 -5.22
CA LEU A 178 5.63 16.99 -5.50
C LEU A 178 5.10 17.57 -4.16
N PRO A 179 5.14 18.89 -3.97
CA PRO A 179 4.60 19.53 -2.77
C PRO A 179 3.06 19.63 -2.86
N LEU A 180 2.37 18.50 -2.72
CA LEU A 180 0.92 18.42 -2.80
C LEU A 180 0.30 18.39 -1.40
N ALA A 181 -0.79 19.13 -1.22
CA ALA A 181 -1.63 19.01 -0.04
C ALA A 181 -2.61 17.84 -0.23
N VAL A 182 -2.66 16.95 0.76
CA VAL A 182 -3.61 15.83 0.85
C VAL A 182 -4.30 15.93 2.22
N LYS A 183 -5.56 15.52 2.33
CA LYS A 183 -6.33 15.50 3.59
C LYS A 183 -5.88 14.40 4.55
N ALA A 184 -4.60 14.45 4.95
CA ALA A 184 -3.96 13.50 5.83
C ALA A 184 -2.92 14.21 6.73
N GLU A 185 -2.69 13.69 7.93
CA GLU A 185 -1.63 14.13 8.85
C GLU A 185 -0.24 14.17 8.18
N ARG A 186 0.05 13.18 7.32
CA ARG A 186 1.32 13.11 6.59
C ARG A 186 1.11 12.58 5.18
N SER A 187 1.86 13.12 4.22
CA SER A 187 1.85 12.62 2.85
C SER A 187 3.20 12.80 2.15
N LEU A 188 3.43 11.94 1.17
CA LEU A 188 4.54 12.01 0.23
C LEU A 188 3.98 11.77 -1.17
N SER A 189 4.18 12.74 -2.06
CA SER A 189 3.79 12.61 -3.46
C SER A 189 5.02 12.62 -4.34
N MET A 190 5.09 11.68 -5.28
CA MET A 190 6.22 11.51 -6.19
C MET A 190 5.71 11.38 -7.61
N SER A 191 6.25 12.18 -8.52
CA SER A 191 6.13 11.92 -9.95
C SER A 191 7.32 11.11 -10.46
N THR A 192 7.07 10.27 -11.46
CA THR A 192 8.11 9.54 -12.19
C THR A 192 7.82 9.60 -13.68
N ILE A 193 8.79 9.99 -14.49
CA ILE A 193 8.74 9.96 -15.95
C ILE A 193 9.75 8.92 -16.43
N MET A 194 9.28 7.86 -17.08
CA MET A 194 10.10 6.80 -17.64
C MET A 194 10.16 6.88 -19.16
N ASP A 195 11.34 6.63 -19.73
CA ASP A 195 11.48 6.37 -21.17
C ASP A 195 11.01 4.93 -21.46
N ALA A 196 9.85 4.79 -22.10
CA ALA A 196 9.27 3.49 -22.44
C ALA A 196 9.84 2.93 -23.77
N GLY A 197 10.78 3.63 -24.40
CA GLY A 197 11.35 3.27 -25.69
C GLY A 197 10.49 3.72 -26.87
N GLY A 198 11.08 3.72 -28.08
CA GLY A 198 10.37 4.11 -29.30
C GLY A 198 9.91 5.58 -29.33
N GLY A 199 10.53 6.45 -28.52
CA GLY A 199 10.16 7.86 -28.38
C GLY A 199 8.94 8.10 -27.50
N GLN A 200 8.48 7.09 -26.76
CA GLN A 200 7.34 7.19 -25.85
C GLN A 200 7.81 7.41 -24.41
N THR A 201 7.09 8.25 -23.69
CA THR A 201 7.29 8.50 -22.26
C THR A 201 6.10 8.02 -21.48
N LEU A 202 6.36 7.46 -20.30
CA LEU A 202 5.36 7.01 -19.36
C LEU A 202 5.44 7.89 -18.11
N SER A 203 4.40 8.68 -17.88
CA SER A 203 4.26 9.50 -16.67
C SER A 203 3.51 8.72 -15.61
N SER A 204 4.00 8.74 -14.37
CA SER A 204 3.31 8.22 -13.20
C SER A 204 3.36 9.22 -12.07
N VAL A 205 2.30 9.24 -11.25
CA VAL A 205 2.29 9.91 -9.95
C VAL A 205 1.82 8.91 -8.92
N ALA A 206 2.59 8.81 -7.83
CA ALA A 206 2.22 8.10 -6.62
C ALA A 206 1.96 9.11 -5.50
N VAL A 207 0.81 9.01 -4.85
CA VAL A 207 0.46 9.75 -3.63
C VAL A 207 0.35 8.74 -2.50
N GLN A 208 1.21 8.87 -1.50
CA GLN A 208 1.19 8.08 -0.28
C GLN A 208 0.77 8.99 0.87
N ALA A 209 -0.22 8.59 1.67
CA ALA A 209 -0.76 9.45 2.72
C ALA A 209 -1.24 8.64 3.93
N LEU A 210 -0.99 9.16 5.14
CA LEU A 210 -1.30 8.53 6.42
C LEU A 210 -2.15 9.48 7.28
N GLU A 211 -3.29 9.00 7.75
CA GLU A 211 -4.19 9.67 8.72
C GLU A 211 -4.54 8.67 9.83
N GLY A 212 -4.05 8.90 11.05
CA GLY A 212 -4.23 7.97 12.16
C GLY A 212 -3.71 6.57 11.82
N ASN A 213 -4.60 5.57 11.84
CA ASN A 213 -4.27 4.19 11.49
C ASN A 213 -4.56 3.84 10.02
N ASN A 214 -4.90 4.80 9.17
CA ASN A 214 -5.25 4.52 7.78
C ASN A 214 -4.21 5.10 6.82
N PHE A 215 -3.65 4.23 6.00
CA PHE A 215 -2.68 4.55 4.97
C PHE A 215 -3.30 4.32 3.59
N VAL A 216 -3.20 5.33 2.73
CA VAL A 216 -3.70 5.29 1.35
C VAL A 216 -2.53 5.46 0.39
N LEU A 217 -2.47 4.60 -0.61
CA LEU A 217 -1.53 4.71 -1.73
C LEU A 217 -2.30 4.77 -3.05
N VAL A 218 -2.22 5.90 -3.73
CA VAL A 218 -2.77 6.10 -5.08
C VAL A 218 -1.61 6.12 -6.06
N THR A 219 -1.67 5.30 -7.10
CA THR A 219 -0.75 5.34 -8.23
C THR A 219 -1.53 5.49 -9.52
N LEU A 220 -1.27 6.57 -10.24
CA LEU A 220 -1.77 6.80 -11.58
C LEU A 220 -0.62 6.72 -12.58
N GLN A 221 -0.90 6.19 -13.77
CA GLN A 221 0.10 6.04 -14.82
C GLN A 221 -0.52 6.23 -16.21
N THR A 222 0.13 6.99 -17.08
CA THR A 222 -0.35 7.27 -18.43
C THR A 222 0.79 7.70 -19.37
N GLY A 223 0.63 7.46 -20.67
CA GLY A 223 1.55 7.92 -21.71
C GLY A 223 1.20 9.26 -22.34
N SER A 224 0.09 9.89 -21.96
CA SER A 224 -0.47 11.04 -22.68
C SER A 224 -0.63 12.33 -21.84
N MET A 225 -0.61 12.25 -20.52
CA MET A 225 -0.78 13.42 -19.64
C MET A 225 0.52 13.90 -19.00
N GLN A 226 0.54 15.18 -18.66
CA GLN A 226 1.62 15.78 -17.90
C GLN A 226 1.53 15.42 -16.41
N PRO A 227 2.67 15.32 -15.69
CA PRO A 227 2.69 14.97 -14.26
C PRO A 227 1.81 15.85 -13.38
N ALA A 228 1.73 17.17 -13.66
CA ALA A 228 0.93 18.09 -12.84
C ALA A 228 -0.58 17.79 -12.89
N GLU A 229 -1.11 17.45 -14.07
CA GLU A 229 -2.53 17.08 -14.22
C GLU A 229 -2.81 15.72 -13.59
N LEU A 230 -1.89 14.77 -13.76
CA LEU A 230 -1.95 13.45 -13.14
C LEU A 230 -1.91 13.55 -11.60
N ALA A 231 -1.10 14.47 -11.07
CA ALA A 231 -0.97 14.72 -9.65
C ALA A 231 -2.27 15.24 -9.02
N THR A 232 -2.96 16.18 -9.67
CA THR A 232 -4.26 16.66 -9.20
C THR A 232 -5.27 15.51 -9.07
N GLN A 233 -5.37 14.65 -10.09
CA GLN A 233 -6.28 13.50 -10.05
C GLN A 233 -5.89 12.47 -8.97
N ALA A 234 -4.58 12.26 -8.74
CA ALA A 234 -4.11 11.35 -7.70
C ALA A 234 -4.45 11.87 -6.29
N VAL A 235 -4.34 13.19 -6.06
CA VAL A 235 -4.74 13.84 -4.80
C VAL A 235 -6.25 13.75 -4.60
N GLU A 236 -7.05 14.03 -5.62
CA GLU A 236 -8.51 13.91 -5.54
C GLU A 236 -8.96 12.50 -5.13
N LEU A 237 -8.33 11.47 -5.70
CA LEU A 237 -8.61 10.08 -5.32
C LEU A 237 -8.15 9.74 -3.90
N ALA A 238 -7.01 10.28 -3.45
CA ALA A 238 -6.52 10.07 -2.09
C ALA A 238 -7.45 10.75 -1.07
N ASP A 239 -7.89 11.98 -1.35
CA ASP A 239 -8.84 12.71 -0.53
C ASP A 239 -10.20 12.01 -0.47
N GLN A 240 -10.69 11.51 -1.61
CA GLN A 240 -11.91 10.72 -1.67
C GLN A 240 -11.79 9.42 -0.85
N ALA A 241 -10.64 8.75 -0.88
CA ALA A 241 -10.38 7.58 -0.05
C ALA A 241 -10.49 7.91 1.44
N PHE A 242 -9.92 9.02 1.90
CA PHE A 242 -10.05 9.44 3.29
C PHE A 242 -11.47 9.87 3.66
N ASP A 243 -12.19 10.53 2.76
CA ASP A 243 -13.60 10.88 2.99
C ASP A 243 -14.46 9.60 3.17
N GLU A 244 -14.25 8.57 2.36
CA GLU A 244 -14.94 7.26 2.50
C GLU A 244 -14.50 6.48 3.75
N ILE A 245 -13.21 6.51 4.11
CA ILE A 245 -12.69 5.93 5.36
C ILE A 245 -13.39 6.57 6.56
N LYS A 246 -13.46 7.91 6.60
CA LYS A 246 -14.13 8.67 7.66
C LYS A 246 -15.62 8.33 7.74
N ALA A 247 -16.28 8.11 6.60
CA ALA A 247 -17.69 7.71 6.56
C ALA A 247 -17.95 6.27 7.03
N ALA A 248 -16.94 5.40 7.01
CA ALA A 248 -17.07 3.99 7.41
C ALA A 248 -16.79 3.73 8.91
N GLN A 249 -16.27 4.72 9.64
CA GLN A 249 -15.88 4.62 11.05
C GLN A 249 -17.03 4.94 12.02
#